data_AF-A0A1B3WDZ0-F1
#
_entry.id   AF-A0A1B3WDZ0-F1
#
_cell.length_a   1.000
_cell.length_b   1.000
_cell.length_c   1.000
_cell.angle_alpha   90.00
_cell.angle_beta   90.00
_cell.angle_gamma   90.00
#
_symmetry.space_group_name_H-M   'P 1'
#
loop_
_entity.id
_entity.type
_entity.pdbx_description
1 polymer ?
#
loop_
_entity_poly.entity_id
_entity_poly.type
_entity_poly.pdbx_seq_one_letter_code
_entity_poly.pdbx_strand_id
1 'polypeptide(L)'
;MEFVEAWLGHKVDVEFIFNRDLPLNQADAINNCKNSIGVISKETVIANHPWTQNTADELKRIKEEEAQLIDDYVEDGGASDDT
;
A
#
# COMPACT_ATOMS: atom_id res chain seq x y z
N MET A 1 -35.27 -2.60 35.52
CA MET A 1 -35.62 -2.12 34.15
C MET A 1 -34.40 -1.62 33.39
N GLU A 2 -33.29 -1.26 34.06
CA GLU A 2 -31.99 -0.90 33.45
C GLU A 2 -31.28 -2.04 32.68
N PHE A 3 -31.62 -3.31 32.92
CA PHE A 3 -30.86 -4.46 32.40
C PHE A 3 -31.19 -4.84 30.94
N VAL A 4 -32.27 -4.29 30.36
CA VAL A 4 -32.75 -4.67 29.02
C VAL A 4 -32.22 -3.72 27.93
N GLU A 5 -31.91 -2.47 28.27
CA GLU A 5 -31.42 -1.48 27.29
C GLU A 5 -29.95 -1.72 26.87
N ALA A 6 -29.17 -2.46 27.66
CA ALA A 6 -27.78 -2.81 27.30
C ALA A 6 -27.67 -3.82 26.14
N TRP A 7 -28.74 -4.56 25.82
CA TRP A 7 -28.76 -5.57 24.74
C TRP A 7 -29.43 -5.07 23.46
N LEU A 8 -30.22 -4.00 23.54
CA LEU A 8 -31.00 -3.47 22.42
C LEU A 8 -30.37 -2.19 21.87
N GLY A 9 -29.62 -2.34 20.77
CA GLY A 9 -29.59 -1.30 19.75
C GLY A 9 -28.27 -0.59 19.51
N HIS A 10 -27.13 -1.29 19.59
CA HIS A 10 -25.98 -0.85 18.79
C HIS A 10 -26.31 -1.10 17.31
N LYS A 11 -26.82 -0.06 16.63
CA LYS A 11 -26.88 -0.06 15.17
C LYS A 11 -25.43 -0.05 14.70
N VAL A 12 -24.92 -1.21 14.32
CA VAL A 12 -23.62 -1.32 13.67
C VAL A 12 -23.82 -0.87 12.23
N ASP A 13 -23.22 0.27 11.87
CA ASP A 13 -23.11 0.65 10.46
C ASP A 13 -22.21 -0.38 9.77
N VAL A 14 -22.81 -1.22 8.94
CA VAL A 14 -22.10 -2.24 8.16
C VAL A 14 -21.91 -1.69 6.76
N GLU A 15 -20.66 -1.47 6.37
CA GLU A 15 -20.28 -1.10 5.01
C GLU A 15 -20.06 -2.36 4.17
N PHE A 16 -20.74 -2.45 3.03
CA PHE A 16 -20.58 -3.54 2.07
C PHE A 16 -19.74 -3.06 0.90
N ILE A 17 -18.56 -3.66 0.72
CA ILE A 17 -17.68 -3.40 -0.42
C ILE A 17 -17.81 -4.58 -1.39
N PHE A 18 -18.34 -4.32 -2.59
CA PHE A 18 -18.44 -5.31 -3.65
C PHE A 18 -17.29 -5.14 -4.65
N ASN A 19 -16.34 -6.06 -4.61
CA ASN A 19 -15.28 -6.14 -5.61
C ASN A 19 -15.81 -6.88 -6.86
N ARG A 20 -15.55 -6.33 -8.05
CA ARG A 20 -15.96 -6.93 -9.32
C ARG A 20 -14.73 -7.24 -10.17
N ASP A 21 -14.53 -8.52 -10.46
CA ASP A 21 -13.53 -8.97 -11.42
C ASP A 21 -14.05 -8.79 -12.84
N LEU A 22 -13.58 -7.75 -13.51
CA LEU A 22 -13.77 -7.54 -14.94
C LEU A 22 -12.51 -7.95 -15.70
N PRO A 23 -12.62 -8.41 -16.96
CA PRO A 23 -11.45 -8.54 -17.82
C PRO A 23 -10.91 -7.15 -18.16
N LEU A 24 -9.96 -6.66 -17.36
CA LEU A 24 -9.22 -5.42 -17.58
C LEU A 24 -7.90 -5.72 -18.31
N ASN A 25 -7.47 -4.81 -19.17
CA ASN A 25 -6.11 -4.81 -19.67
C ASN A 25 -5.15 -4.36 -18.56
N GLN A 26 -4.48 -5.30 -17.93
CA GLN A 26 -3.51 -5.02 -16.86
C GLN A 26 -2.33 -4.19 -17.36
N ALA A 27 -1.94 -4.31 -18.63
CA ALA A 27 -0.82 -3.54 -19.19
C ALA A 27 -1.13 -2.04 -19.20
N ASP A 28 -2.33 -1.64 -19.61
CA ASP A 28 -2.75 -0.24 -19.62
C ASP A 28 -2.90 0.31 -18.21
N ALA A 29 -3.43 -0.49 -17.28
CA ALA A 29 -3.52 -0.12 -15.87
C ALA A 29 -2.13 0.16 -15.27
N ILE A 30 -1.14 -0.70 -15.55
CA ILE A 30 0.25 -0.51 -15.09
C ILE A 30 0.87 0.73 -15.74
N ASN A 31 0.65 0.95 -17.04
CA ASN A 31 1.15 2.14 -17.74
C ASN A 31 0.56 3.43 -17.14
N ASN A 32 -0.73 3.45 -16.85
CA ASN A 32 -1.38 4.58 -16.18
C ASN A 32 -0.80 4.82 -14.77
N CYS A 33 -0.55 3.75 -14.01
CA CYS A 33 0.09 3.85 -12.70
C CYS A 33 1.48 4.49 -12.82
N LYS A 34 2.30 4.06 -13.79
CA LYS A 34 3.64 4.63 -14.04
C LYS A 34 3.58 6.10 -14.45
N ASN A 35 2.68 6.46 -15.35
CA ASN A 35 2.51 7.84 -15.81
C ASN A 35 1.95 8.78 -14.72
N SER A 36 1.38 8.21 -13.67
CA SER A 36 0.80 8.96 -12.54
C SER A 36 1.81 9.20 -11.40
N ILE A 37 3.00 8.58 -11.47
CA ILE A 37 4.08 8.81 -10.50
C ILE A 37 4.48 10.29 -10.53
N GLY A 38 4.42 10.95 -9.36
CA GLY A 38 4.73 12.37 -9.22
C GLY A 38 3.55 13.31 -9.51
N VAL A 39 2.44 12.80 -10.04
CA VAL A 39 1.17 13.55 -10.20
C VAL A 39 0.26 13.29 -9.00
N ILE A 40 0.17 12.02 -8.57
CA ILE A 40 -0.58 11.60 -7.38
C ILE A 40 0.36 10.91 -6.37
N SER A 41 -0.14 10.70 -5.15
CA SER A 41 0.66 10.08 -4.08
C SER A 41 1.06 8.65 -4.46
N LYS A 42 2.27 8.24 -4.01
CA LYS A 42 2.75 6.86 -4.17
C LYS A 42 1.74 5.85 -3.60
N GLU A 43 1.13 6.17 -2.47
CA GLU A 43 0.08 5.36 -1.84
C GLU A 43 -1.11 5.12 -2.78
N THR A 44 -1.61 6.15 -3.44
CA THR A 44 -2.72 6.00 -4.39
C THR A 44 -2.31 5.20 -5.63
N VAL A 45 -1.08 5.37 -6.13
CA VAL A 45 -0.57 4.56 -7.25
C VAL A 45 -0.51 3.08 -6.87
N ILE A 46 0.00 2.77 -5.69
CA ILE A 46 0.11 1.41 -5.17
C ILE A 46 -1.28 0.81 -4.93
N ALA A 47 -2.21 1.57 -4.32
CA ALA A 47 -3.57 1.10 -4.09
C ALA A 47 -4.33 0.73 -5.37
N ASN A 48 -4.02 1.38 -6.50
CA ASN A 48 -4.65 1.09 -7.80
C ASN A 48 -3.86 0.09 -8.65
N HIS A 49 -2.69 -0.34 -8.18
CA HIS A 49 -1.85 -1.24 -8.95
C HIS A 49 -2.49 -2.64 -9.01
N PRO A 50 -2.58 -3.29 -10.20
CA PRO A 50 -3.32 -4.55 -10.35
C PRO A 50 -2.81 -5.72 -9.48
N TRP A 51 -1.59 -5.64 -8.97
CA TRP A 51 -0.96 -6.68 -8.16
C TRP A 51 -0.92 -6.36 -6.67
N THR A 52 -1.43 -5.20 -6.26
CA THR A 52 -1.48 -4.82 -4.85
C THR A 52 -2.73 -5.39 -4.21
N GLN A 53 -2.54 -6.29 -3.24
CA GLN A 53 -3.63 -6.86 -2.46
C GLN A 53 -3.93 -6.03 -1.21
N ASN A 54 -2.88 -5.58 -0.52
CA ASN A 54 -2.99 -4.69 0.64
C ASN A 54 -1.97 -3.55 0.50
N THR A 55 -2.47 -2.33 0.35
CA THR A 55 -1.66 -1.12 0.16
C THR A 55 -0.73 -0.88 1.35
N ALA A 56 -1.19 -1.12 2.58
CA ALA A 56 -0.41 -0.86 3.79
C ALA A 56 0.80 -1.81 3.90
N ASP A 57 0.58 -3.09 3.62
CA ASP A 57 1.64 -4.10 3.63
C ASP A 57 2.67 -3.83 2.53
N GLU A 58 2.20 -3.47 1.32
CA GLU A 58 3.09 -3.15 0.20
C GLU A 58 3.95 -1.91 0.47
N LEU A 59 3.35 -0.85 1.03
CA LEU A 59 4.09 0.33 1.45
C LEU A 59 5.15 0.02 2.52
N LYS A 60 4.87 -0.92 3.41
CA LYS A 60 5.84 -1.36 4.42
C LYS A 60 7.02 -2.07 3.76
N ARG A 61 6.76 -3.01 2.84
CA ARG A 61 7.80 -3.73 2.09
C ARG A 61 8.69 -2.78 1.30
N ILE A 62 8.10 -1.81 0.60
CA ILE A 62 8.87 -0.81 -0.16
C ILE A 62 9.79 0.01 0.77
N LYS A 63 9.31 0.40 1.96
CA LYS A 63 10.14 1.12 2.94
C LYS A 63 11.27 0.26 3.49
N GLU A 64 11.03 -1.03 3.71
CA GLU A 64 12.06 -1.99 4.15
C GLU A 64 13.13 -2.16 3.05
N GLU A 65 12.71 -2.26 1.78
CA GLU A 65 13.62 -2.32 0.62
C GLU A 65 14.44 -1.03 0.47
N GLU A 66 13.81 0.15 0.60
CA GLU A 66 14.50 1.44 0.57
C GLU A 66 15.52 1.58 1.73
N ALA A 67 15.17 1.10 2.93
CA ALA A 67 16.06 1.14 4.09
C ALA A 67 17.27 0.19 3.93
N GLN A 68 17.04 -1.03 3.42
CA GLN A 68 18.12 -2.00 3.15
C GLN A 68 19.09 -1.47 2.09
N LEU A 69 18.57 -0.84 1.03
CA LEU A 69 19.42 -0.20 0.03
C LEU A 69 20.31 0.88 0.64
N ILE A 70 19.80 1.70 1.56
CA ILE A 70 20.60 2.74 2.21
C ILE A 70 21.69 2.11 3.09
N ASP A 71 21.36 1.04 3.83
CA ASP A 71 22.31 0.31 4.68
C ASP A 71 23.45 -0.29 3.84
N ASP A 72 23.12 -1.00 2.75
CA ASP A 72 24.09 -1.58 1.81
C ASP A 72 25.03 -0.50 1.22
N TYR A 73 24.49 0.68 0.90
CA TYR A 73 25.28 1.81 0.39
C TYR A 73 26.21 2.43 1.45
N VAL A 74 25.80 2.46 2.72
CA VAL A 74 26.61 2.96 3.82
C VAL A 74 27.72 1.97 4.19
N GLU A 75 27.46 0.67 4.08
CA GLU A 75 28.43 -0.39 4.33
C GLU A 75 29.53 -0.45 3.25
N ASP A 76 29.16 -0.33 1.97
CA ASP A 76 30.10 -0.33 0.83
C ASP A 76 30.92 0.98 0.72
N GLY A 77 30.32 2.12 1.11
CA GLY A 77 30.98 3.43 1.08
C GLY A 77 32.04 3.66 2.16
N GLY A 78 32.23 2.73 3.10
CA GLY A 78 33.15 2.83 4.24
C GLY A 78 34.58 2.35 3.99
N ALA A 79 34.90 1.82 2.80
CA ALA A 79 36.23 1.27 2.48
C ALA A 79 36.87 1.94 1.25
N SER A 80 37.15 3.24 1.32
CA SER A 80 38.22 3.85 0.54
C SER A 80 38.84 5.03 1.29
N ASP A 81 39.34 4.77 2.50
CA ASP A 81 40.46 5.52 3.05
C ASP A 81 41.71 4.65 2.86
N ASP A 82 42.37 4.77 1.72
CA ASP A 82 43.75 4.31 1.57
C ASP A 82 44.48 5.13 0.48
N THR A 83 45.53 5.83 0.94
CA THR A 83 46.60 6.62 0.28
C THR A 83 46.35 8.04 -0.24
#